data_AF-A0A0U2NYK2-F1
#
_entry.id   AF-A0A0U2NYK2-F1
#
_cell.length_a   1.000
_cell.length_b   1.000
_cell.length_c   1.000
_cell.angle_alpha   90.00
_cell.angle_beta   90.00
_cell.angle_gamma   90.00
#
_symmetry.space_group_name_H-M   'P 1'
#
loop_
_entity.id
_entity.type
_entity.pdbx_description
1 polymer ?
#
loop_
_entity_poly.entity_id
_entity_poly.type
_entity_poly.pdbx_seq_one_letter_code
_entity_poly.pdbx_strand_id
1 'polypeptide(L)'
;NLYGVDIMDEATEIARLRLFLALVASAETVDQLEPLPNIDFNILKGNSLIGLMQVDDKDFDARQSQGHLFRKSYRELLAEKNRLIDLYRHTGSYTDDLRSMRDEIETKKREAVETLDEILLSEFQKLGIKFEQATWDDKKNKEGKPKRRPLTIKDIEALEPFHWGYEFDEIINKRGGFDAIIANPPWEVFQTYEKEFFQEYVPEIQKKKLRIEDWKKQQVKLMKDDFLRKAWLDYVSKFAHVSKFFKNVQQYKNQVSIIDGKNVGSKIDLYSYFVEQSFNLLRHGGRCGILTPGGIYLDLGVKQLREMLFSETELDNVFGISN
;
A
#
# COMPACT_ATOMS: atom_id res chain seq x y z
N ASN A 1 2.05 -21.99 3.18
CA ASN A 1 1.01 -21.01 2.83
C ASN A 1 1.64 -19.82 2.12
N LEU A 2 1.09 -19.43 0.97
CA LEU A 2 1.47 -18.23 0.23
C LEU A 2 0.54 -17.08 0.62
N TYR A 3 1.05 -15.86 0.62
CA TYR A 3 0.30 -14.64 0.90
C TYR A 3 0.72 -13.56 -0.09
N GLY A 4 -0.17 -12.62 -0.38
CA GLY A 4 0.10 -11.55 -1.32
C GLY A 4 -0.82 -10.36 -1.07
N VAL A 5 -0.32 -9.18 -1.38
CA VAL A 5 -1.09 -7.94 -1.29
C VAL A 5 -0.83 -7.12 -2.55
N ASP A 6 -1.89 -6.66 -3.20
CA ASP A 6 -1.81 -5.75 -4.33
C ASP A 6 -2.86 -4.65 -4.17
N ILE A 7 -2.57 -3.44 -4.63
CA ILE A 7 -3.52 -2.33 -4.58
C ILE A 7 -4.65 -2.51 -5.60
N MET A 8 -4.39 -3.23 -6.70
CA MET A 8 -5.37 -3.52 -7.75
C MET A 8 -6.10 -4.82 -7.46
N ASP A 9 -7.43 -4.75 -7.38
CA ASP A 9 -8.27 -5.93 -7.11
C ASP A 9 -8.09 -7.00 -8.20
N GLU A 10 -8.05 -6.56 -9.45
CA GLU A 10 -7.89 -7.40 -10.63
C GLU A 10 -6.56 -8.16 -10.59
N ALA A 11 -5.49 -7.55 -10.08
CA ALA A 11 -4.20 -8.20 -9.93
C ALA A 11 -4.27 -9.34 -8.90
N THR A 12 -5.02 -9.16 -7.80
CA THR A 12 -5.23 -10.21 -6.80
C THR A 12 -6.01 -11.40 -7.35
N GLU A 13 -7.05 -11.15 -8.15
CA GLU A 13 -7.82 -12.22 -8.81
C GLU A 13 -6.99 -12.97 -9.85
N ILE A 14 -6.23 -12.25 -10.68
CA ILE A 14 -5.33 -12.86 -11.65
C ILE A 14 -4.28 -13.72 -10.94
N ALA A 15 -3.73 -13.26 -9.81
CA ALA A 15 -2.78 -14.02 -9.02
C ALA A 15 -3.41 -15.31 -8.47
N ARG A 16 -4.62 -15.25 -7.90
CA ARG A 16 -5.37 -16.45 -7.44
C ARG A 16 -5.55 -17.46 -8.58
N LEU A 17 -6.06 -17.01 -9.73
CA LEU A 17 -6.28 -17.86 -10.90
C LEU A 17 -4.98 -18.50 -11.40
N ARG A 18 -3.88 -17.73 -11.46
CA ARG A 18 -2.57 -18.26 -11.88
C ARG A 18 -2.03 -19.30 -10.91
N LEU A 19 -2.21 -19.13 -9.60
CA LEU A 19 -1.81 -20.13 -8.61
C LEU A 19 -2.61 -21.43 -8.78
N PHE A 20 -3.92 -21.34 -9.03
CA PHE A 20 -4.74 -22.52 -9.32
C PHE A 20 -4.30 -23.23 -10.62
N LEU A 21 -4.05 -22.47 -11.68
CA LEU A 21 -3.55 -23.04 -12.94
C LEU A 21 -2.18 -23.68 -12.77
N ALA A 22 -1.29 -23.10 -11.96
CA ALA A 22 0.02 -23.68 -11.67
C ALA A 22 -0.10 -25.01 -10.91
N LEU A 23 -1.00 -25.10 -9.93
CA LEU A 23 -1.28 -26.36 -9.22
C LEU A 23 -1.79 -27.44 -10.19
N VAL A 24 -2.79 -27.11 -11.01
CA VAL A 24 -3.35 -28.06 -11.98
C VAL A 24 -2.31 -28.48 -13.02
N ALA A 25 -1.50 -27.54 -13.52
CA ALA A 25 -0.45 -27.82 -14.50
C ALA A 25 0.72 -28.63 -13.93
N SER A 26 0.89 -28.65 -12.60
CA SER A 26 1.92 -29.45 -11.94
C SER A 26 1.53 -30.91 -11.71
N ALA A 27 0.24 -31.26 -11.85
CA ALA A 27 -0.24 -32.63 -11.74
C ALA A 27 -0.05 -33.37 -13.07
N GLU A 28 0.69 -34.49 -13.06
CA GLU A 28 0.90 -35.33 -14.24
C GLU A 28 -0.25 -36.32 -14.46
N THR A 29 -0.95 -36.68 -13.38
CA THR A 29 -2.07 -37.63 -13.39
C THR A 29 -3.26 -37.11 -12.57
N VAL A 30 -4.47 -37.61 -12.87
CA VAL A 30 -5.69 -37.18 -12.17
C VAL A 30 -5.63 -37.47 -10.68
N ASP A 31 -4.97 -38.56 -10.28
CA ASP A 31 -4.84 -38.96 -8.87
C ASP A 31 -3.90 -38.05 -8.07
N GLN A 32 -3.11 -37.20 -8.74
CA GLN A 32 -2.26 -36.18 -8.12
C GLN A 32 -2.96 -34.82 -7.99
N LEU A 33 -4.16 -34.65 -8.53
CA LEU A 33 -4.92 -33.41 -8.38
C LEU A 33 -5.46 -33.29 -6.95
N GLU A 34 -4.76 -32.50 -6.14
CA GLU A 34 -5.29 -32.08 -4.85
C GLU A 34 -6.47 -31.11 -5.05
N PRO A 35 -7.48 -31.12 -4.14
CA PRO A 35 -8.53 -30.11 -4.13
C PRO A 35 -7.93 -28.70 -4.07
N LEU A 36 -8.48 -27.77 -4.86
CA LEU A 36 -7.99 -26.40 -4.88
C LEU A 36 -8.12 -25.77 -3.49
N PRO A 37 -7.03 -25.21 -2.92
CA PRO A 37 -7.09 -24.59 -1.61
C PRO A 37 -7.88 -23.27 -1.66
N ASN A 38 -8.64 -23.00 -0.61
CA ASN A 38 -9.31 -21.70 -0.44
C ASN A 38 -8.30 -20.63 -0.02
N ILE A 39 -7.86 -19.80 -0.97
CA ILE A 39 -6.82 -18.76 -0.78
C ILE A 39 -7.38 -17.31 -0.77
N ASP A 40 -8.69 -17.14 -0.70
CA ASP A 40 -9.37 -15.83 -0.70
C ASP A 40 -8.81 -14.88 0.36
N PHE A 41 -8.47 -15.41 1.55
CA PHE A 41 -7.92 -14.63 2.67
C PHE A 41 -6.38 -14.66 2.75
N ASN A 42 -5.73 -15.11 1.68
CA ASN A 42 -4.28 -15.17 1.59
C ASN A 42 -3.74 -14.12 0.62
N ILE A 43 -4.44 -13.90 -0.49
CA ILE A 43 -4.13 -12.87 -1.48
C ILE A 43 -5.17 -11.77 -1.32
N LEU A 44 -4.78 -10.57 -0.89
CA LEU A 44 -5.70 -9.53 -0.48
C LEU A 44 -5.46 -8.23 -1.23
N LYS A 45 -6.52 -7.43 -1.38
CA LYS A 45 -6.42 -6.08 -1.94
C LYS A 45 -6.04 -5.08 -0.84
N GLY A 46 -5.11 -4.17 -1.14
CA GLY A 46 -4.82 -3.00 -0.32
C GLY A 46 -3.47 -2.37 -0.61
N ASN A 47 -3.26 -1.16 -0.11
CA ASN A 47 -2.01 -0.45 -0.16
C ASN A 47 -1.05 -0.99 0.90
N SER A 48 -0.17 -1.90 0.48
CA SER A 48 0.82 -2.55 1.34
C SER A 48 1.83 -1.60 2.00
N LEU A 49 1.97 -0.36 1.50
CA LEU A 49 2.86 0.65 2.07
C LEU A 49 2.19 1.58 3.09
N ILE A 50 0.85 1.60 3.16
CA ILE A 50 0.10 2.47 4.08
C ILE A 50 -0.85 1.59 4.90
N GLY A 51 -0.72 1.64 6.21
CA GLY A 51 -1.55 0.85 7.12
C GLY A 51 -0.84 0.62 8.44
N LEU A 52 -1.54 -0.04 9.36
CA LEU A 52 -1.01 -0.32 10.69
C LEU A 52 -0.21 -1.62 10.67
N MET A 53 1.11 -1.53 10.91
CA MET A 53 1.98 -2.69 11.05
C MET A 53 1.58 -3.54 12.27
N GLN A 54 1.31 -2.86 13.38
CA GLN A 54 0.77 -3.43 14.61
C GLN A 54 -0.29 -2.48 15.13
N VAL A 55 -1.24 -3.00 15.90
CA VAL A 55 -2.32 -2.23 16.50
C VAL A 55 -2.15 -2.30 18.02
N ASP A 56 -2.22 -1.14 18.69
CA ASP A 56 -2.29 -1.11 20.15
C ASP A 56 -3.71 -1.50 20.59
N ASP A 57 -3.84 -2.69 21.17
CA ASP A 57 -5.10 -3.23 21.71
C ASP A 57 -5.85 -2.18 22.57
N LYS A 58 -5.12 -1.40 23.38
CA LYS A 58 -5.74 -0.41 24.29
C LYS A 58 -6.29 0.78 23.54
N ASP A 59 -5.60 1.27 22.51
CA ASP A 59 -6.09 2.39 21.69
C ASP A 59 -7.33 1.95 20.89
N PHE A 60 -7.30 0.73 20.34
CA PHE A 60 -8.45 0.14 19.65
C PHE A 60 -9.67 0.00 20.58
N ASP A 61 -9.49 -0.64 21.74
CA ASP A 61 -10.57 -0.89 22.69
C ASP A 61 -11.16 0.43 23.25
N ALA A 62 -10.31 1.44 23.48
CA ALA A 62 -10.75 2.76 23.95
C ALA A 62 -11.66 3.47 22.93
N ARG A 63 -11.35 3.40 21.64
CA ARG A 63 -12.16 4.03 20.58
C ARG A 63 -13.48 3.33 20.36
N GLN A 64 -13.49 2.01 20.43
CA GLN A 64 -14.70 1.19 20.38
C GLN A 64 -15.66 1.49 21.54
N SER A 65 -15.13 1.80 22.73
CA SER A 65 -15.93 2.06 23.92
C SER A 65 -16.77 3.36 23.87
N GLN A 66 -16.45 4.29 22.95
CA GLN A 66 -17.15 5.59 22.85
C GLN A 66 -18.52 5.53 22.16
N GLY A 67 -19.01 4.34 21.74
CA GLY A 67 -20.26 4.22 20.97
C GLY A 67 -21.26 3.14 21.42
N HIS A 68 -20.82 2.01 22.01
CA HIS A 68 -21.73 0.90 22.36
C HIS A 68 -21.20 0.05 23.54
N LEU A 69 -22.07 -0.28 24.50
CA LEU A 69 -21.74 -0.94 25.77
C LEU A 69 -21.30 -2.44 25.65
N PHE A 70 -21.36 -3.03 24.46
CA PHE A 70 -21.17 -4.48 24.22
C PHE A 70 -20.33 -4.80 22.98
N ARG A 71 -19.17 -4.17 22.79
CA ARG A 71 -18.25 -4.54 21.69
C ARG A 71 -17.07 -5.38 22.19
N LYS A 72 -16.64 -6.31 21.34
CA LYS A 72 -15.52 -7.23 21.56
C LYS A 72 -14.20 -6.43 21.65
N SER A 73 -13.29 -6.86 22.52
CA SER A 73 -11.91 -6.37 22.50
C SER A 73 -11.22 -6.70 21.18
N TYR A 74 -10.14 -5.99 20.85
CA TYR A 74 -9.36 -6.24 19.64
C TYR A 74 -8.90 -7.70 19.54
N ARG A 75 -8.46 -8.29 20.65
CA ARG A 75 -8.04 -9.70 20.71
C ARG A 75 -9.17 -10.68 20.45
N GLU A 76 -10.35 -10.43 21.01
CA GLU A 76 -11.54 -11.27 20.77
C GLU A 76 -12.00 -11.17 19.31
N LEU A 77 -11.90 -9.97 18.72
CA LEU A 77 -12.21 -9.75 17.31
C LEU A 77 -11.22 -10.52 16.41
N LEU A 78 -9.91 -10.41 16.66
CA LEU A 78 -8.90 -11.17 15.94
C LEU A 78 -9.08 -12.69 16.07
N ALA A 79 -9.33 -13.18 17.29
CA ALA A 79 -9.57 -14.59 17.54
C ALA A 79 -10.78 -15.11 16.76
N GLU A 80 -11.88 -14.36 16.76
CA GLU A 80 -13.07 -14.70 15.98
C GLU A 80 -12.79 -14.69 14.48
N LYS A 81 -12.16 -13.62 13.96
CA LYS A 81 -11.81 -13.48 12.54
C LYS A 81 -10.97 -14.67 12.08
N ASN A 82 -9.92 -15.01 12.82
CA ASN A 82 -9.05 -16.13 12.48
C ASN A 82 -9.79 -17.47 12.53
N ARG A 83 -10.68 -17.68 13.51
CA ARG A 83 -11.51 -18.89 13.61
C ARG A 83 -12.42 -19.05 12.39
N LEU A 84 -13.05 -17.96 11.94
CA LEU A 84 -13.90 -17.97 10.75
C LEU A 84 -13.11 -18.25 9.47
N ILE A 85 -11.94 -17.61 9.31
CA ILE A 85 -11.05 -17.87 8.17
C ILE A 85 -10.57 -19.33 8.17
N ASP A 86 -10.23 -19.87 9.33
CA ASP A 86 -9.82 -21.27 9.46
C ASP A 86 -10.95 -22.24 9.09
N LEU A 87 -12.18 -21.99 9.56
CA LEU A 87 -13.36 -22.75 9.18
C LEU A 87 -13.62 -22.67 7.67
N TYR A 88 -13.51 -21.47 7.08
CA TYR A 88 -13.67 -21.26 5.64
C TYR A 88 -12.63 -22.05 4.82
N ARG A 89 -11.38 -22.12 5.29
CA ARG A 89 -10.31 -22.89 4.63
C ARG A 89 -10.56 -24.40 4.62
N HIS A 90 -11.22 -24.93 5.65
CA HIS A 90 -11.44 -26.37 5.83
C HIS A 90 -12.85 -26.84 5.44
N THR A 91 -13.76 -25.92 5.08
CA THR A 91 -15.11 -26.28 4.63
C THR A 91 -15.07 -26.93 3.24
N GLY A 92 -15.55 -28.17 3.15
CA GLY A 92 -15.64 -28.92 1.90
C GLY A 92 -16.77 -28.43 0.98
N SER A 93 -16.38 -27.93 -0.19
CA SER A 93 -17.07 -27.78 -1.50
C SER A 93 -18.57 -27.46 -1.63
N TYR A 94 -19.33 -27.14 -0.58
CA TYR A 94 -20.67 -26.56 -0.74
C TYR A 94 -20.57 -25.05 -0.97
N THR A 95 -20.89 -24.61 -2.19
CA THR A 95 -20.66 -23.24 -2.67
C THR A 95 -21.46 -22.18 -1.92
N ASP A 96 -22.70 -22.50 -1.52
CA ASP A 96 -23.58 -21.54 -0.85
C ASP A 96 -23.12 -21.24 0.59
N ASP A 97 -22.64 -22.26 1.31
CA ASP A 97 -22.08 -22.11 2.66
C ASP A 97 -20.80 -21.27 2.63
N LEU A 98 -19.91 -21.51 1.66
CA LEU A 98 -18.67 -20.75 1.51
C LEU A 98 -18.92 -19.28 1.21
N ARG A 99 -19.91 -18.95 0.38
CA ARG A 99 -20.27 -17.56 0.08
C ARG A 99 -20.79 -16.85 1.32
N SER A 100 -21.70 -17.49 2.06
CA SER A 100 -22.23 -16.94 3.31
C SER A 100 -21.13 -16.68 4.35
N MET A 101 -20.22 -17.65 4.52
CA MET A 101 -19.05 -17.50 5.41
C MET A 101 -18.15 -16.34 4.97
N ARG A 102 -17.88 -16.22 3.67
CA ARG A 102 -17.07 -15.12 3.11
C ARG A 102 -17.72 -13.77 3.40
N ASP A 103 -19.03 -13.65 3.13
CA ASP A 103 -19.78 -12.43 3.36
C ASP A 103 -19.83 -12.05 4.86
N GLU A 104 -19.90 -13.04 5.76
CA GLU A 104 -19.79 -12.82 7.20
C GLU A 104 -18.41 -12.28 7.59
N ILE A 105 -17.33 -12.91 7.11
CA ILE A 105 -15.95 -12.47 7.39
C ILE A 105 -15.74 -11.04 6.89
N GLU A 106 -16.15 -10.74 5.67
CA GLU A 106 -16.05 -9.39 5.09
C GLU A 106 -16.86 -8.35 5.85
N THR A 107 -18.03 -8.74 6.39
CA THR A 107 -18.83 -7.83 7.23
C THR A 107 -18.11 -7.49 8.53
N LYS A 108 -17.55 -8.49 9.23
CA LYS A 108 -16.76 -8.25 10.44
C LYS A 108 -15.48 -7.46 10.15
N LYS A 109 -14.87 -7.66 8.99
CA LYS A 109 -13.73 -6.87 8.51
C LYS A 109 -14.09 -5.40 8.38
N ARG A 110 -15.19 -5.07 7.70
CA ARG A 110 -15.63 -3.67 7.55
C ARG A 110 -15.82 -2.97 8.90
N GLU A 111 -16.46 -3.65 9.87
CA GLU A 111 -16.66 -3.12 11.22
C GLU A 111 -15.35 -2.84 11.96
N ALA A 112 -14.33 -3.68 11.76
CA ALA A 112 -13.01 -3.49 12.36
C ALA A 112 -12.23 -2.36 11.69
N VAL A 113 -12.25 -2.31 10.35
CA VAL A 113 -11.52 -1.33 9.54
C VAL A 113 -11.92 0.10 9.88
N GLU A 114 -13.20 0.37 10.17
CA GLU A 114 -13.63 1.70 10.64
C GLU A 114 -12.80 2.21 11.83
N THR A 115 -12.59 1.36 12.85
CA THR A 115 -11.78 1.71 14.02
C THR A 115 -10.29 1.77 13.70
N LEU A 116 -9.78 0.89 12.82
CA LEU A 116 -8.38 0.89 12.40
C LEU A 116 -8.02 2.15 11.60
N ASP A 117 -8.92 2.61 10.74
CA ASP A 117 -8.74 3.85 9.97
C ASP A 117 -8.77 5.08 10.87
N GLU A 118 -9.55 5.07 11.97
CA GLU A 118 -9.50 6.13 12.98
C GLU A 118 -8.17 6.17 13.74
N ILE A 119 -7.57 5.00 14.02
CA ILE A 119 -6.23 4.91 14.61
C ILE A 119 -5.20 5.46 13.63
N LEU A 120 -5.24 5.02 12.36
CA LEU A 120 -4.33 5.49 11.32
C LEU A 120 -4.49 7.01 11.08
N LEU A 121 -5.72 7.52 11.05
CA LEU A 121 -5.98 8.97 10.99
C LEU A 121 -5.32 9.71 12.16
N SER A 122 -5.38 9.14 13.36
CA SER A 122 -4.74 9.71 14.55
C SER A 122 -3.21 9.75 14.40
N GLU A 123 -2.59 8.76 13.78
CA GLU A 123 -1.14 8.79 13.48
C GLU A 123 -0.78 9.92 12.51
N PHE A 124 -1.53 10.08 11.42
CA PHE A 124 -1.34 11.20 10.50
C PHE A 124 -1.47 12.56 11.22
N GLN A 125 -2.45 12.69 12.11
CA GLN A 125 -2.66 13.90 12.90
C GLN A 125 -1.54 14.15 13.92
N LYS A 126 -1.04 13.10 14.60
CA LYS A 126 0.12 13.18 15.52
C LYS A 126 1.39 13.64 14.81
N LEU A 127 1.57 13.25 13.54
CA LEU A 127 2.64 13.73 12.67
C LEU A 127 2.42 15.18 12.16
N GLY A 128 1.31 15.83 12.54
CA GLY A 128 0.98 17.19 12.10
C GLY A 128 0.60 17.30 10.62
N ILE A 129 0.26 16.18 9.98
CA ILE A 129 -0.06 16.14 8.55
C ILE A 129 -1.47 16.71 8.34
N LYS A 130 -1.58 17.59 7.35
CA LYS A 130 -2.83 18.20 6.89
C LYS A 130 -3.04 17.89 5.43
N PHE A 131 -4.31 17.76 5.03
CA PHE A 131 -4.68 17.68 3.63
C PHE A 131 -4.38 19.04 2.97
N GLU A 132 -3.73 19.02 1.81
CA GLU A 132 -3.44 20.22 1.02
C GLU A 132 -4.24 20.16 -0.29
N GLN A 133 -5.37 20.85 -0.30
CA GLN A 133 -6.21 20.94 -1.48
C GLN A 133 -5.59 21.92 -2.47
N ALA A 134 -5.23 21.44 -3.66
CA ALA A 134 -4.79 22.27 -4.77
C ALA A 134 -5.91 23.25 -5.16
N THR A 135 -5.55 24.48 -5.53
CA THR A 135 -6.51 25.53 -5.89
C THR A 135 -6.11 26.16 -7.21
N TRP A 136 -7.04 26.90 -7.81
CA TRP A 136 -6.79 27.73 -8.98
C TRP A 136 -6.96 29.21 -8.64
N ASP A 137 -6.06 30.04 -9.15
CA ASP A 137 -6.16 31.50 -9.10
C ASP A 137 -6.73 31.99 -10.44
N ASP A 138 -8.04 32.26 -10.48
CA ASP A 138 -8.74 32.73 -11.69
C ASP A 138 -8.19 34.06 -12.21
N LYS A 139 -7.69 34.94 -11.32
CA LYS A 139 -7.13 36.24 -11.73
C LYS A 139 -5.81 36.08 -12.46
N LYS A 140 -5.01 35.08 -12.07
CA LYS A 140 -3.70 34.80 -12.66
C LYS A 140 -3.71 33.66 -13.67
N ASN A 141 -4.86 33.01 -13.85
CA ASN A 141 -5.06 31.83 -14.70
C ASN A 141 -3.97 30.78 -14.51
N LYS A 142 -3.68 30.43 -13.25
CA LYS A 142 -2.66 29.46 -12.85
C LYS A 142 -3.01 28.82 -11.51
N GLU A 143 -2.25 27.80 -11.13
CA GLU A 143 -2.38 27.17 -9.81
C GLU A 143 -2.20 28.19 -8.67
N GLY A 144 -3.14 28.15 -7.73
CA GLY A 144 -3.19 29.00 -6.55
C GLY A 144 -2.42 28.41 -5.38
N LYS A 145 -2.48 29.08 -4.23
CA LYS A 145 -1.91 28.54 -2.98
C LYS A 145 -2.80 27.41 -2.47
N PRO A 146 -2.24 26.23 -2.11
CA PRO A 146 -3.04 25.14 -1.56
C PRO A 146 -3.80 25.55 -0.30
N LYS A 147 -5.04 25.11 -0.17
CA LYS A 147 -5.86 25.30 1.04
C LYS A 147 -5.64 24.10 1.97
N ARG A 148 -5.21 24.38 3.20
CA ARG A 148 -4.97 23.33 4.21
C ARG A 148 -6.21 23.09 5.05
N ARG A 149 -6.54 21.82 5.29
CA ARG A 149 -7.58 21.38 6.23
C ARG A 149 -7.11 20.15 7.02
N PRO A 150 -7.71 19.85 8.19
CA PRO A 150 -7.51 18.56 8.85
C PRO A 150 -7.85 17.40 7.89
N LEU A 151 -7.10 16.31 8.03
CA LEU A 151 -7.47 15.04 7.41
C LEU A 151 -8.73 14.48 8.07
N THR A 152 -9.53 13.79 7.28
CA THR A 152 -10.78 13.13 7.65
C THR A 152 -10.67 11.64 7.39
N ILE A 153 -11.60 10.84 7.90
CA ILE A 153 -11.62 9.39 7.66
C ILE A 153 -11.65 9.05 6.16
N LYS A 154 -12.41 9.82 5.37
CA LYS A 154 -12.48 9.65 3.90
C LYS A 154 -11.15 9.86 3.20
N ASP A 155 -10.27 10.70 3.76
CA ASP A 155 -8.93 10.88 3.20
C ASP A 155 -8.03 9.68 3.48
N ILE A 156 -8.29 8.93 4.56
CA ILE A 156 -7.58 7.69 4.90
C ILE A 156 -8.14 6.52 4.10
N GLU A 157 -9.46 6.36 4.05
CA GLU A 157 -10.13 5.33 3.23
C GLU A 157 -9.69 5.40 1.76
N ALA A 158 -9.51 6.61 1.21
CA ALA A 158 -9.04 6.83 -0.15
C ALA A 158 -7.60 6.38 -0.42
N LEU A 159 -6.82 6.07 0.63
CA LEU A 159 -5.47 5.49 0.50
C LEU A 159 -5.50 3.96 0.42
N GLU A 160 -6.67 3.35 0.62
CA GLU A 160 -6.91 1.92 0.64
C GLU A 160 -5.94 1.18 1.59
N PRO A 161 -5.81 1.60 2.86
CA PRO A 161 -4.76 1.11 3.73
C PRO A 161 -4.85 -0.40 3.97
N PHE A 162 -3.70 -1.06 4.01
CA PHE A 162 -3.60 -2.46 4.40
C PHE A 162 -3.10 -2.59 5.84
N HIS A 163 -4.00 -2.84 6.79
CA HIS A 163 -3.65 -3.00 8.21
C HIS A 163 -3.05 -4.38 8.47
N TRP A 164 -1.74 -4.52 8.24
CA TRP A 164 -0.98 -5.77 8.41
C TRP A 164 -1.25 -6.52 9.71
N GLY A 165 -1.25 -5.81 10.84
CA GLY A 165 -1.50 -6.41 12.16
C GLY A 165 -2.91 -6.98 12.30
N TYR A 166 -3.87 -6.46 11.55
CA TYR A 166 -5.22 -7.00 11.49
C TYR A 166 -5.34 -8.14 10.48
N GLU A 167 -5.00 -7.89 9.21
CA GLU A 167 -5.23 -8.82 8.10
C GLU A 167 -4.47 -10.13 8.31
N PHE A 168 -3.18 -10.02 8.65
CA PHE A 168 -2.27 -11.14 8.84
C PHE A 168 -1.83 -11.30 10.30
N ASP A 169 -2.76 -11.17 11.24
CA ASP A 169 -2.54 -11.35 12.69
C ASP A 169 -1.67 -12.57 13.04
N GLU A 170 -1.99 -13.74 12.48
CA GLU A 170 -1.23 -14.96 12.80
C GLU A 170 0.24 -14.90 12.35
N ILE A 171 0.54 -14.10 11.34
CA ILE A 171 1.91 -13.93 10.83
C ILE A 171 2.59 -12.82 11.62
N ILE A 172 1.97 -11.64 11.69
CA ILE A 172 2.60 -10.45 12.22
C ILE A 172 2.65 -10.49 13.75
N ASN A 173 1.54 -10.75 14.42
CA ASN A 173 1.46 -10.67 15.89
C ASN A 173 1.90 -11.97 16.57
N LYS A 174 1.55 -13.14 16.02
CA LYS A 174 1.90 -14.43 16.65
C LYS A 174 3.28 -14.96 16.26
N ARG A 175 3.69 -14.80 15.00
CA ARG A 175 4.96 -15.36 14.48
C ARG A 175 6.07 -14.31 14.34
N GLY A 176 5.74 -13.03 14.51
CA GLY A 176 6.68 -11.92 14.42
C GLY A 176 7.08 -11.54 12.99
N GLY A 177 6.36 -12.02 11.97
CA GLY A 177 6.61 -11.72 10.56
C GLY A 177 6.69 -12.95 9.64
N PHE A 178 6.95 -12.70 8.37
CA PHE A 178 7.08 -13.72 7.32
C PHE A 178 8.43 -14.45 7.39
N ASP A 179 8.43 -15.75 7.08
CA ASP A 179 9.67 -16.54 6.92
C ASP A 179 10.44 -16.12 5.68
N ALA A 180 9.73 -15.78 4.61
CA ALA A 180 10.31 -15.36 3.35
C ALA A 180 9.41 -14.37 2.63
N ILE A 181 10.02 -13.41 1.93
CA ILE A 181 9.35 -12.46 1.05
C ILE A 181 10.02 -12.51 -0.33
N ILE A 182 9.22 -12.63 -1.38
CA ILE A 182 9.66 -12.49 -2.77
C ILE A 182 8.84 -11.35 -3.39
N ALA A 183 9.51 -10.35 -3.95
CA ALA A 183 8.83 -9.17 -4.47
C ALA A 183 9.46 -8.62 -5.76
N ASN A 184 8.60 -8.12 -6.64
CA ASN A 184 8.96 -7.24 -7.74
C ASN A 184 8.19 -5.92 -7.57
N PRO A 185 8.69 -5.00 -6.73
CA PRO A 185 7.99 -3.76 -6.43
C PRO A 185 7.91 -2.84 -7.66
N PRO A 186 7.04 -1.83 -7.62
CA PRO A 186 6.97 -0.82 -8.67
C PRO A 186 8.26 0.03 -8.73
N TRP A 187 8.65 0.44 -9.93
CA TRP A 187 9.91 1.15 -10.19
C TRP A 187 9.72 2.67 -10.35
N GLU A 188 8.48 3.13 -10.29
CA GLU A 188 8.12 4.53 -10.38
C GLU A 188 8.35 5.30 -9.07
N VAL A 189 8.38 6.62 -9.22
CA VAL A 189 8.41 7.56 -8.12
C VAL A 189 6.98 7.94 -7.74
N PHE A 190 6.66 8.00 -6.45
CA PHE A 190 5.41 8.59 -5.99
C PHE A 190 5.45 10.12 -6.18
N GLN A 191 4.84 10.58 -7.27
CA GLN A 191 4.71 11.98 -7.64
C GLN A 191 3.55 12.16 -8.64
N THR A 192 3.18 13.41 -8.90
CA THR A 192 2.22 13.75 -9.94
C THR A 192 2.84 13.56 -11.33
N TYR A 193 2.14 12.84 -12.20
CA TYR A 193 2.52 12.60 -13.58
C TYR A 193 1.61 13.40 -14.51
N GLU A 194 2.00 14.66 -14.74
CA GLU A 194 1.14 15.65 -15.42
C GLU A 194 0.74 15.21 -16.83
N LYS A 195 1.70 14.72 -17.62
CA LYS A 195 1.42 14.34 -19.02
C LYS A 195 0.51 13.12 -19.10
N GLU A 196 0.82 12.12 -18.28
CA GLU A 196 0.11 10.85 -18.18
C GLU A 196 -1.34 11.11 -17.75
N PHE A 197 -1.56 11.98 -16.76
CA PHE A 197 -2.89 12.40 -16.34
C PHE A 197 -3.70 12.98 -17.52
N PHE A 198 -3.15 13.96 -18.25
CA PHE A 198 -3.89 14.57 -19.37
C PHE A 198 -4.04 13.65 -20.58
N GLN A 199 -3.18 12.63 -20.76
CA GLN A 199 -3.30 11.65 -21.84
C GLN A 199 -4.59 10.82 -21.74
N GLU A 200 -5.10 10.60 -20.52
CA GLU A 200 -6.37 9.89 -20.30
C GLU A 200 -7.56 10.65 -20.89
N TYR A 201 -7.47 11.98 -20.97
CA TYR A 201 -8.53 12.85 -21.47
C TYR A 201 -8.30 13.32 -22.91
N VAL A 202 -7.04 13.40 -23.35
CA VAL A 202 -6.66 13.92 -24.66
C VAL A 202 -5.65 12.96 -25.31
N PRO A 203 -6.13 11.93 -26.04
CA PRO A 203 -5.28 10.89 -26.64
C PRO A 203 -4.22 11.43 -27.61
N GLU A 204 -4.43 12.61 -28.20
CA GLU A 204 -3.48 13.27 -29.10
C GLU A 204 -2.16 13.64 -28.43
N ILE A 205 -2.10 13.68 -27.09
CA ILE A 205 -0.87 13.93 -26.32
C ILE A 205 0.13 12.78 -26.51
N GLN A 206 -0.31 11.52 -26.63
CA GLN A 206 0.58 10.36 -26.85
C GLN A 206 1.30 10.41 -28.21
N LYS A 207 0.64 10.95 -29.25
CA LYS A 207 1.13 10.87 -30.64
C LYS A 207 2.26 11.86 -30.94
N LYS A 208 2.51 12.83 -30.07
CA LYS A 208 3.52 13.88 -30.30
C LYS A 208 4.63 13.76 -29.25
N LYS A 209 5.89 13.61 -29.69
CA LYS A 209 7.06 13.97 -28.87
C LYS A 209 7.01 15.48 -28.60
N LEU A 210 6.18 15.91 -27.65
CA LEU A 210 5.95 17.31 -27.34
C LEU A 210 7.18 17.87 -26.62
N ARG A 211 7.78 18.90 -27.23
CA ARG A 211 8.75 19.75 -26.54
C ARG A 211 8.09 20.36 -25.31
N ILE A 212 8.86 20.60 -24.25
CA ILE A 212 8.36 21.13 -22.97
C ILE A 212 7.59 22.44 -23.15
N GLU A 213 8.03 23.29 -24.06
CA GLU A 213 7.39 24.58 -24.37
C GLU A 213 6.02 24.41 -25.04
N ASP A 214 5.92 23.46 -25.99
CA ASP A 214 4.68 23.14 -26.69
C ASP A 214 3.67 22.53 -25.72
N TRP A 215 4.15 21.68 -24.80
CA TRP A 215 3.35 21.11 -23.71
C TRP A 215 2.78 22.18 -22.79
N LYS A 216 3.59 23.11 -22.27
CA LYS A 216 3.11 24.20 -21.39
C LYS A 216 2.01 25.04 -22.05
N LYS A 217 2.12 25.32 -23.35
CA LYS A 217 1.08 26.05 -24.09
C LYS A 217 -0.23 25.26 -24.21
N GLN A 218 -0.14 23.94 -24.39
CA GLN A 218 -1.32 23.07 -24.44
C GLN A 218 -1.96 22.95 -23.07
N GLN A 219 -1.18 22.72 -22.01
CA GLN A 219 -1.66 22.64 -20.64
C GLN A 219 -2.47 23.90 -20.26
N VAL A 220 -1.95 25.11 -20.54
CA VAL A 220 -2.68 26.36 -20.27
C VAL A 220 -4.04 26.41 -20.98
N LYS A 221 -4.19 25.78 -22.15
CA LYS A 221 -5.48 25.67 -22.85
C LYS A 221 -6.38 24.62 -22.20
N LEU A 222 -5.85 23.44 -21.85
CA LEU A 222 -6.59 22.38 -21.18
C LEU A 222 -7.13 22.84 -19.83
N MET A 223 -6.35 23.62 -19.09
CA MET A 223 -6.75 24.18 -17.79
C MET A 223 -7.83 25.26 -17.86
N LYS A 224 -8.27 25.67 -19.06
CA LYS A 224 -9.45 26.54 -19.21
C LYS A 224 -10.76 25.75 -19.16
N ASP A 225 -10.70 24.45 -19.42
CA ASP A 225 -11.86 23.58 -19.27
C ASP A 225 -12.10 23.32 -17.77
N ASP A 226 -13.29 23.64 -17.29
CA ASP A 226 -13.63 23.58 -15.87
C ASP A 226 -13.56 22.14 -15.33
N PHE A 227 -13.95 21.16 -16.14
CA PHE A 227 -13.93 19.76 -15.77
C PHE A 227 -12.49 19.25 -15.64
N LEU A 228 -11.65 19.46 -16.66
CA LEU A 228 -10.25 19.05 -16.64
C LEU A 228 -9.46 19.76 -15.54
N ARG A 229 -9.71 21.06 -15.35
CA ARG A 229 -9.10 21.83 -14.27
C ARG A 229 -9.46 21.24 -12.91
N LYS A 230 -10.74 20.96 -12.65
CA LYS A 230 -11.17 20.35 -11.40
C LYS A 230 -10.55 18.97 -11.21
N ALA A 231 -10.58 18.12 -12.23
CA ALA A 231 -10.00 16.78 -12.19
C ALA A 231 -8.49 16.81 -11.89
N TRP A 232 -7.74 17.74 -12.50
CA TRP A 232 -6.32 17.95 -12.24
C TRP A 232 -6.06 18.36 -10.79
N LEU A 233 -6.81 19.34 -10.27
CA LEU A 233 -6.64 19.80 -8.89
C LEU A 233 -6.99 18.69 -7.89
N ASP A 234 -8.04 17.92 -8.15
CA ASP A 234 -8.42 16.78 -7.32
C ASP A 234 -7.34 15.69 -7.35
N TYR A 235 -6.74 15.41 -8.51
CA TYR A 235 -5.59 14.50 -8.66
C TYR A 235 -4.38 14.96 -7.86
N VAL A 236 -3.92 16.20 -8.06
CA VAL A 236 -2.73 16.74 -7.37
C VAL A 236 -2.92 16.78 -5.84
N SER A 237 -4.14 17.04 -5.37
CA SER A 237 -4.47 17.10 -3.94
C SER A 237 -4.22 15.77 -3.20
N LYS A 238 -4.14 14.64 -3.92
CA LYS A 238 -3.90 13.31 -3.34
C LYS A 238 -2.46 13.10 -2.86
N PHE A 239 -1.50 13.90 -3.32
CA PHE A 239 -0.08 13.56 -3.14
C PHE A 239 0.57 14.15 -1.89
N ALA A 240 0.20 15.38 -1.49
CA ALA A 240 0.97 16.14 -0.51
C ALA A 240 0.96 15.51 0.89
N HIS A 241 -0.19 15.00 1.34
CA HIS A 241 -0.33 14.39 2.66
C HIS A 241 0.32 13.00 2.71
N VAL A 242 0.18 12.20 1.65
CA VAL A 242 0.86 10.90 1.49
C VAL A 242 2.38 11.06 1.44
N SER A 243 2.88 12.04 0.68
CA SER A 243 4.31 12.34 0.62
C SER A 243 4.89 12.71 1.98
N LYS A 244 4.12 13.45 2.79
CA LYS A 244 4.51 13.78 4.17
C LYS A 244 4.46 12.56 5.06
N PHE A 245 3.48 11.67 4.90
CA PHE A 245 3.42 10.42 5.66
C PHE A 245 4.67 9.59 5.43
N PHE A 246 4.99 9.30 4.17
CA PHE A 246 6.19 8.54 3.80
C PHE A 246 7.49 9.13 4.36
N LYS A 247 7.60 10.46 4.40
CA LYS A 247 8.81 11.14 4.89
C LYS A 247 8.94 11.26 6.40
N ASN A 248 7.85 11.04 7.16
CA ASN A 248 7.83 11.34 8.61
C ASN A 248 7.40 10.16 9.49
N VAL A 249 6.78 9.13 8.93
CA VAL A 249 6.39 7.94 9.70
C VAL A 249 7.61 7.13 10.10
N GLN A 250 7.61 6.59 11.32
CA GLN A 250 8.75 5.81 11.86
C GLN A 250 9.04 4.53 11.08
N GLN A 251 8.02 3.94 10.45
CA GLN A 251 8.13 2.75 9.59
C GLN A 251 9.13 2.93 8.45
N TYR A 252 9.32 4.16 7.97
CA TYR A 252 10.19 4.50 6.84
C TYR A 252 11.34 5.42 7.26
N LYS A 253 11.83 5.25 8.49
CA LYS A 253 12.92 6.06 9.06
C LYS A 253 14.19 6.02 8.21
N ASN A 254 14.43 4.93 7.46
CA ASN A 254 15.63 4.77 6.66
C ASN A 254 15.53 5.36 5.25
N GLN A 255 14.41 5.98 4.90
CA GLN A 255 14.25 6.69 3.61
C GLN A 255 14.85 8.09 3.62
N VAL A 256 15.24 8.60 4.79
CA VAL A 256 15.83 9.92 4.95
C VAL A 256 17.33 9.79 5.21
N SER A 257 18.13 10.22 4.23
CA SER A 257 19.60 10.27 4.36
C SER A 257 20.06 11.66 4.78
N ILE A 258 20.89 11.75 5.83
CA ILE A 258 21.54 13.00 6.27
C ILE A 258 23.03 12.93 5.93
N ILE A 259 23.52 13.87 5.14
CA ILE A 259 24.95 14.00 4.79
C ILE A 259 25.35 15.44 5.09
N ASP A 260 26.42 15.61 5.88
CA ASP A 260 26.93 16.91 6.33
C ASP A 260 25.85 17.80 6.98
N GLY A 261 24.98 17.18 7.79
CA GLY A 261 23.87 17.87 8.46
C GLY A 261 22.73 18.31 7.54
N LYS A 262 22.77 17.94 6.26
CA LYS A 262 21.71 18.24 5.28
C LYS A 262 20.94 16.99 4.93
N ASN A 263 19.62 17.10 4.92
CA ASN A 263 18.76 16.09 4.33
C ASN A 263 19.03 16.05 2.83
N VAL A 264 19.57 14.92 2.36
CA VAL A 264 19.79 14.66 0.94
C VAL A 264 18.52 14.00 0.45
N GLY A 265 17.48 14.83 0.31
CA GLY A 265 16.12 14.36 0.06
C GLY A 265 16.07 13.41 -1.12
N SER A 266 15.64 12.18 -0.86
CA SER A 266 15.31 11.22 -1.89
C SER A 266 13.94 11.55 -2.46
N LYS A 267 13.77 11.23 -3.74
CA LYS A 267 12.44 11.03 -4.29
C LYS A 267 11.78 9.88 -3.53
N ILE A 268 10.46 9.82 -3.53
CA ILE A 268 9.74 8.68 -2.96
C ILE A 268 9.74 7.57 -4.01
N ASP A 269 10.90 6.96 -4.24
CA ASP A 269 11.06 5.84 -5.16
C ASP A 269 10.39 4.60 -4.54
N LEU A 270 9.27 4.14 -5.10
CA LEU A 270 8.42 3.15 -4.42
C LEU A 270 9.16 1.85 -4.08
N TYR A 271 10.05 1.39 -4.98
CA TYR A 271 10.87 0.20 -4.72
C TYR A 271 11.65 0.29 -3.40
N SER A 272 12.16 1.47 -3.04
CA SER A 272 12.98 1.65 -1.83
C SER A 272 12.15 1.56 -0.55
N TYR A 273 10.89 1.99 -0.60
CA TYR A 273 9.92 1.83 0.48
C TYR A 273 9.48 0.37 0.60
N PHE A 274 9.32 -0.35 -0.52
CA PHE A 274 9.06 -1.79 -0.50
C PHE A 274 10.22 -2.60 0.06
N VAL A 275 11.48 -2.16 -0.12
CA VAL A 275 12.65 -2.79 0.51
C VAL A 275 12.56 -2.68 2.03
N GLU A 276 12.36 -1.47 2.57
CA GLU A 276 12.22 -1.27 4.02
C GLU A 276 10.96 -1.93 4.58
N GLN A 277 9.87 -1.92 3.82
CA GLN A 277 8.64 -2.62 4.20
C GLN A 277 8.85 -4.13 4.28
N SER A 278 9.58 -4.71 3.32
CA SER A 278 9.91 -6.14 3.34
C SER A 278 10.76 -6.46 4.57
N PHE A 279 11.74 -5.63 4.89
CA PHE A 279 12.51 -5.78 6.14
C PHE A 279 11.62 -5.76 7.38
N ASN A 280 10.71 -4.78 7.48
CA ASN A 280 9.78 -4.64 8.60
C ASN A 280 8.78 -5.80 8.74
N LEU A 281 8.47 -6.50 7.64
CA LEU A 281 7.51 -7.60 7.61
C LEU A 281 8.15 -8.97 7.86
N LEU A 282 9.48 -9.10 7.76
CA LEU A 282 10.17 -10.35 8.03
C LEU A 282 10.29 -10.59 9.52
N ARG A 283 10.14 -11.85 9.93
CA ARG A 283 10.56 -12.26 11.26
C ARG A 283 12.08 -12.31 11.35
N HIS A 284 12.61 -12.37 12.57
CA HIS A 284 14.02 -12.63 12.80
C HIS A 284 14.47 -13.92 12.09
N GLY A 285 15.53 -13.83 11.27
CA GLY A 285 16.05 -14.91 10.44
C GLY A 285 15.22 -15.23 9.19
N GLY A 286 14.23 -14.40 8.84
CA GLY A 286 13.51 -14.50 7.58
C GLY A 286 14.38 -14.07 6.39
N ARG A 287 14.00 -14.47 5.17
CA ARG A 287 14.76 -14.19 3.94
C ARG A 287 13.98 -13.34 2.95
N CYS A 288 14.66 -12.43 2.24
CA CYS A 288 14.04 -11.61 1.21
C CYS A 288 14.76 -11.76 -0.13
N GLY A 289 13.99 -12.00 -1.19
CA GLY A 289 14.44 -11.85 -2.57
C GLY A 289 13.63 -10.74 -3.24
N ILE A 290 14.27 -9.63 -3.60
CA ILE A 290 13.56 -8.47 -4.16
C ILE A 290 14.28 -7.94 -5.41
N LEU A 291 13.52 -7.70 -6.47
CA LEU A 291 14.01 -7.05 -7.68
C LEU A 291 13.99 -5.53 -7.48
N THR A 292 15.10 -4.85 -7.70
CA THR A 292 15.19 -3.39 -7.53
C THR A 292 15.95 -2.74 -8.67
N PRO A 293 15.61 -1.49 -9.04
CA PRO A 293 16.46 -0.67 -9.89
C PRO A 293 17.86 -0.49 -9.29
N GLY A 294 18.86 -0.28 -10.15
CA GLY A 294 20.25 -0.11 -9.72
C GLY A 294 20.52 1.11 -8.83
N GLY A 295 19.57 2.04 -8.74
CA GLY A 295 19.59 3.15 -7.80
C GLY A 295 19.80 2.71 -6.35
N ILE A 296 19.37 1.50 -5.97
CA ILE A 296 19.55 0.97 -4.61
C ILE A 296 21.02 1.01 -4.15
N TYR A 297 21.98 0.74 -5.04
CA TYR A 297 23.41 0.71 -4.71
C TYR A 297 24.17 2.00 -5.10
N LEU A 298 23.60 2.87 -5.96
CA LEU A 298 24.27 4.07 -6.45
C LEU A 298 23.76 5.37 -5.82
N ASP A 299 22.45 5.48 -5.58
CA ASP A 299 21.86 6.78 -5.27
C ASP A 299 22.21 7.23 -3.85
N LEU A 300 22.51 8.52 -3.70
CA LEU A 300 22.79 9.13 -2.40
C LEU A 300 21.56 9.14 -1.49
N GLY A 301 20.36 9.24 -2.07
CA GLY A 301 19.10 9.33 -1.33
C GLY A 301 18.78 8.06 -0.52
N VAL A 302 19.25 6.90 -0.96
CA VAL A 302 19.04 5.60 -0.31
C VAL A 302 20.24 5.17 0.54
N LYS A 303 21.16 6.08 0.88
CA LYS A 303 22.32 5.79 1.73
C LYS A 303 21.90 5.21 3.09
N GLN A 304 20.95 5.84 3.78
CA GLN A 304 20.47 5.36 5.07
C GLN A 304 19.81 3.97 4.98
N LEU A 305 19.04 3.73 3.91
CA LEU A 305 18.47 2.41 3.61
C LEU A 305 19.56 1.36 3.43
N ARG A 306 20.63 1.65 2.68
CA ARG A 306 21.78 0.77 2.55
C ARG A 306 22.47 0.51 3.88
N GLU A 307 22.64 1.53 4.72
CA GLU A 307 23.24 1.37 6.04
C GLU A 307 22.42 0.43 6.92
N MET A 308 21.09 0.53 6.89
CA MET A 308 20.21 -0.44 7.56
C MET A 308 20.40 -1.85 7.00
N LEU A 309 20.40 -2.03 5.67
CA LEU A 309 20.66 -3.35 5.07
C LEU A 309 22.02 -3.93 5.48
N PHE A 310 23.09 -3.14 5.50
CA PHE A 310 24.41 -3.66 5.87
C PHE A 310 24.62 -3.89 7.38
N SER A 311 23.90 -3.16 8.23
CA SER A 311 24.08 -3.24 9.69
C SER A 311 23.05 -4.09 10.41
N GLU A 312 21.87 -4.26 9.83
CA GLU A 312 20.73 -4.97 10.44
C GLU A 312 20.35 -6.24 9.66
N THR A 313 20.99 -6.54 8.51
CA THR A 313 20.76 -7.79 7.76
C THR A 313 22.06 -8.48 7.32
N GLU A 314 21.93 -9.73 6.85
CA GLU A 314 22.97 -10.45 6.14
C GLU A 314 22.64 -10.46 4.65
N LEU A 315 23.58 -10.01 3.82
CA LEU A 315 23.41 -9.90 2.38
C LEU A 315 24.02 -11.13 1.68
N ASP A 316 23.18 -12.10 1.34
CA ASP A 316 23.61 -13.37 0.73
C ASP A 316 24.18 -13.17 -0.70
N ASN A 317 23.36 -12.61 -1.60
CA ASN A 317 23.69 -12.48 -3.02
C ASN A 317 23.12 -11.20 -3.62
N VAL A 318 23.88 -10.58 -4.53
CA VAL A 318 23.41 -9.46 -5.36
C VAL A 318 23.72 -9.78 -6.81
N PHE A 319 22.68 -9.88 -7.63
CA PHE A 319 22.80 -10.16 -9.06
C PHE A 319 22.46 -8.90 -9.87
N GLY A 320 23.37 -8.48 -10.75
CA GLY A 320 23.10 -7.44 -11.73
C GLY A 320 22.51 -8.06 -13.00
N ILE A 321 21.36 -7.56 -13.45
CA ILE A 321 20.73 -7.94 -14.72
C ILE A 321 20.82 -6.74 -15.66
N SER A 322 21.43 -6.91 -16.82
CA SER A 322 21.52 -5.90 -17.89
C SER A 322 21.03 -6.51 -19.19
N ASN A 323 20.22 -5.75 -19.94
CA ASN A 323 19.79 -6.12 -21.29
C ASN A 323 20.79 -5.71 -22.35
#